data_AF-C5JBE8-F1
#
_entry.id   AF-C5JBE8-F1
#
_cell.length_a   1.000
_cell.length_b   1.000
_cell.length_c   1.000
_cell.angle_alpha   90.00
_cell.angle_beta   90.00
_cell.angle_gamma   90.00
#
_symmetry.space_group_name_H-M   'P 1'
#
loop_
_entity.id
_entity.type
_entity.pdbx_description
1 polymer ?
#
loop_
_entity_poly.entity_id
_entity_poly.type
_entity_poly.pdbx_seq_one_letter_code
_entity_poly.pdbx_strand_id
1 'polypeptide(L)'
;MGNVIRLKRSTSPGRAPTPDQMVQGELALNVADGKVFLKRADNTVVEVGNAPGTMPYDLAGVCLWQGAGLILYRSILARPVIFPSGLAGSVAVMDAPHKKSLILDLRRNGTGFGSMTFRPKNTTATFISWSDLTFDAGDVLTITAGSEHDAALVNGTVVFTLAGVR
;
A
#
# COMPACT_ATOMS: atom_id res chain seq x y z
N MET A 1 -6.70 8.87 -47.21
CA MET A 1 -5.29 8.85 -46.74
C MET A 1 -5.27 9.39 -45.33
N GLY A 2 -4.62 8.69 -44.40
CA GLY A 2 -4.39 9.21 -43.04
C GLY A 2 -3.13 10.06 -43.00
N ASN A 3 -3.12 11.11 -42.18
CA ASN A 3 -1.92 11.89 -41.94
C ASN A 3 -0.94 11.08 -41.09
N VAL A 4 0.36 11.12 -41.44
CA VAL A 4 1.42 10.48 -40.66
C VAL A 4 2.01 11.50 -39.70
N ILE A 5 1.74 11.33 -38.39
CA ILE A 5 2.39 12.11 -37.33
C ILE A 5 3.61 11.32 -36.84
N ARG A 6 4.80 11.91 -36.93
CA ARG A 6 6.05 11.32 -36.41
C ARG A 6 6.41 11.96 -35.06
N LEU A 7 6.46 11.14 -34.01
CA LEU A 7 6.91 11.52 -32.67
C LEU A 7 8.36 11.10 -32.44
N LYS A 8 9.03 11.71 -31.44
CA LYS A 8 10.31 11.20 -30.93
C LYS A 8 10.09 9.78 -30.43
N ARG A 9 10.89 8.82 -30.89
CA ARG A 9 10.72 7.41 -30.53
C ARG A 9 12.05 6.68 -30.33
N SER A 10 12.07 5.75 -29.39
CA SER A 10 13.09 4.73 -29.22
C SER A 10 12.52 3.36 -29.58
N THR A 11 13.36 2.49 -30.16
CA THR A 11 13.08 1.06 -30.36
C THR A 11 14.00 0.18 -29.51
N SER A 12 14.79 0.76 -28.61
CA SER A 12 15.65 0.04 -27.68
C SER A 12 14.92 -0.20 -26.35
N PRO A 13 14.84 -1.45 -25.85
CA PRO A 13 14.20 -1.77 -24.57
C PRO A 13 14.81 -1.00 -23.39
N GLY A 14 13.97 -0.68 -22.40
CA GLY A 14 14.36 -0.03 -21.14
C GLY A 14 14.82 1.42 -21.25
N ARG A 15 14.67 2.06 -22.43
CA ARG A 15 15.11 3.44 -22.64
C ARG A 15 13.97 4.43 -22.41
N ALA A 16 14.03 5.14 -21.29
CA ALA A 16 13.30 6.39 -21.09
C ALA A 16 14.12 7.57 -21.66
N PRO A 17 13.48 8.59 -22.27
CA PRO A 17 14.16 9.81 -22.68
C PRO A 17 14.71 10.58 -21.47
N THR A 18 15.85 11.24 -21.63
CA THR A 18 16.35 12.20 -20.64
C THR A 18 15.73 13.58 -20.86
N PRO A 19 15.70 14.46 -19.84
CA PRO A 19 15.18 15.82 -19.99
C PRO A 19 15.80 16.60 -21.14
N ASP A 20 17.08 16.41 -21.44
CA ASP A 20 17.79 17.15 -22.51
C ASP A 20 17.39 16.68 -23.92
N GLN A 21 16.79 15.49 -24.03
CA GLN A 21 16.32 14.94 -25.30
C GLN A 21 14.93 15.46 -25.68
N MET A 22 14.25 16.16 -24.78
CA MET A 22 12.87 16.63 -24.94
C MET A 22 12.70 18.11 -24.59
N VAL A 23 11.79 18.78 -25.29
CA VAL A 23 11.30 20.11 -24.92
C VAL A 23 10.04 19.94 -24.06
N GLN A 24 9.77 20.90 -23.17
CA GLN A 24 8.57 20.90 -22.36
C GLN A 24 7.31 20.75 -23.23
N GLY A 25 6.39 19.88 -22.83
CA GLY A 25 5.15 19.61 -23.55
C GLY A 25 5.27 18.63 -24.73
N GLU A 26 6.47 18.18 -25.07
CA GLU A 26 6.66 17.15 -26.10
C GLU A 26 6.28 15.76 -25.61
N LEU A 27 5.82 14.92 -26.54
CA LEU A 27 5.60 13.49 -26.34
C LEU A 27 6.72 12.66 -26.98
N ALA A 28 7.16 11.63 -26.27
CA ALA A 28 8.09 10.63 -26.76
C ALA A 28 7.56 9.22 -26.54
N LEU A 29 7.98 8.28 -27.38
CA LEU A 29 7.56 6.88 -27.34
C LEU A 29 8.75 5.95 -27.11
N ASN A 30 8.56 4.89 -26.34
CA ASN A 30 9.40 3.70 -26.43
C ASN A 30 8.54 2.57 -26.99
N VAL A 31 8.79 2.23 -28.26
CA VAL A 31 8.01 1.25 -29.01
C VAL A 31 8.33 -0.18 -28.55
N ALA A 32 9.54 -0.43 -28.05
CA ALA A 32 9.92 -1.74 -27.53
C ALA A 32 9.17 -2.07 -26.23
N ASP A 33 8.98 -1.07 -25.36
CA ASP A 33 8.32 -1.24 -24.06
C ASP A 33 6.84 -0.84 -24.08
N GLY A 34 6.33 -0.29 -25.19
CA GLY A 34 4.94 0.20 -25.30
C GLY A 34 4.64 1.44 -24.46
N LYS A 35 5.65 2.24 -24.12
CA LYS A 35 5.53 3.38 -23.19
C LYS A 35 5.43 4.73 -23.91
N VAL A 36 4.71 5.67 -23.30
CA VAL A 36 4.61 7.08 -23.71
C VAL A 36 5.21 7.95 -22.61
N PHE A 37 5.92 9.02 -22.97
CA PHE A 37 6.56 9.93 -22.03
C PHE A 37 6.20 11.39 -22.34
N LEU A 38 6.10 12.21 -21.30
CA LEU A 38 5.87 13.66 -21.37
C LEU A 38 6.94 14.38 -20.55
N LYS A 39 7.50 15.46 -21.09
CA LYS A 39 8.32 16.39 -20.30
C LYS A 39 7.46 17.50 -19.69
N ARG A 40 7.49 17.61 -18.36
CA ARG A 40 6.78 18.62 -17.58
C ARG A 40 7.56 19.94 -17.51
N ALA A 41 6.91 20.98 -16.99
CA ALA A 41 7.50 22.31 -16.81
C ALA A 41 8.64 22.34 -15.78
N ASP A 42 8.65 21.38 -14.84
CA ASP A 42 9.69 21.20 -13.81
C ASP A 42 10.94 20.45 -14.32
N ASN A 43 11.10 20.33 -15.64
CA ASN A 43 12.15 19.56 -16.32
C ASN A 43 12.13 18.04 -16.09
N THR A 44 11.11 17.47 -15.43
CA THR A 44 11.00 16.02 -15.28
C THR A 44 10.39 15.35 -16.52
N VAL A 45 10.87 14.14 -16.85
CA VAL A 45 10.25 13.26 -17.85
C VAL A 45 9.47 12.19 -17.11
N VAL A 46 8.18 12.10 -17.37
CA VAL A 46 7.28 11.12 -16.73
C VAL A 46 6.70 10.18 -17.77
N GLU A 47 6.48 8.93 -17.38
CA GLU A 47 5.69 8.00 -18.17
C GLU A 47 4.20 8.40 -18.09
N VAL A 48 3.53 8.43 -19.23
CA VAL A 48 2.10 8.72 -19.35
C VAL A 48 1.35 7.40 -19.24
N GLY A 49 0.41 7.32 -18.30
CA GLY A 49 -0.38 6.11 -18.05
C GLY A 49 0.23 5.16 -17.00
N ASN A 50 1.45 5.42 -16.54
CA ASN A 50 2.04 4.75 -15.39
C ASN A 50 2.24 5.78 -14.28
N ALA A 51 1.19 5.99 -13.48
CA ALA A 51 1.31 6.68 -12.21
C ALA A 51 1.49 5.62 -11.11
N PRO A 52 2.73 5.24 -10.75
CA PRO A 52 2.94 4.31 -9.65
C PRO A 52 2.27 4.87 -8.39
N GLY A 53 1.48 4.04 -7.72
CA GLY A 53 0.80 4.41 -6.49
C GLY A 53 -0.44 5.29 -6.66
N THR A 54 -1.22 5.11 -7.72
CA THR A 54 -2.52 5.82 -7.86
C THR A 54 -3.73 4.91 -7.96
N MET A 55 -3.57 3.65 -8.35
CA MET A 55 -4.69 2.72 -8.33
C MET A 55 -4.98 2.33 -6.88
N PRO A 56 -6.19 2.62 -6.34
CA PRO A 56 -6.54 2.21 -4.99
C PRO A 56 -6.40 0.70 -4.81
N TYR A 57 -5.95 0.29 -3.63
CA TYR A 57 -5.86 -1.10 -3.24
C TYR A 57 -6.34 -1.28 -1.82
N ASP A 58 -7.37 -2.10 -1.65
CA ASP A 58 -7.94 -2.42 -0.35
C ASP A 58 -7.61 -3.87 0.00
N LEU A 59 -6.95 -4.07 1.14
CA LEU A 59 -6.79 -5.39 1.73
C LEU A 59 -7.75 -5.54 2.90
N ALA A 60 -8.91 -6.11 2.62
CA ALA A 60 -9.88 -6.47 3.64
C ALA A 60 -9.50 -7.80 4.33
N GLY A 61 -9.79 -7.89 5.62
CA GLY A 61 -9.60 -9.11 6.38
C GLY A 61 -10.41 -9.14 7.66
N VAL A 62 -10.54 -10.34 8.21
CA VAL A 62 -11.10 -10.58 9.53
C VAL A 62 -10.08 -11.36 10.35
N CYS A 63 -9.93 -11.00 11.62
CA CYS A 63 -9.20 -11.83 12.56
C CYS A 63 -9.99 -12.01 13.84
N LEU A 64 -9.87 -13.21 14.41
CA LEU A 64 -10.46 -13.54 15.70
C LEU A 64 -9.40 -13.34 16.76
N TRP A 65 -9.75 -12.74 17.88
CA TRP A 65 -8.88 -12.68 19.03
C TRP A 65 -8.66 -14.08 19.60
N GLN A 66 -7.40 -14.49 19.72
CA GLN A 66 -7.03 -15.84 20.19
C GLN A 66 -6.07 -15.82 21.40
N GLY A 67 -5.59 -14.65 21.82
CA GLY A 67 -4.64 -14.50 22.91
C GLY A 67 -3.42 -13.67 22.54
N ALA A 68 -2.65 -13.27 23.56
CA ALA A 68 -1.48 -12.40 23.43
C ALA A 68 -0.34 -13.05 22.63
N GLY A 69 0.36 -12.26 21.83
CA GLY A 69 1.53 -12.73 21.07
C GLY A 69 1.25 -13.71 19.93
N LEU A 70 0.00 -14.10 19.70
CA LEU A 70 -0.38 -15.03 18.64
C LEU A 70 -0.51 -14.34 17.29
N ILE A 71 -0.33 -15.10 16.21
CA ILE A 71 -0.65 -14.67 14.86
C ILE A 71 -2.17 -14.73 14.69
N LEU A 72 -2.78 -13.62 14.30
CA LEU A 72 -4.23 -13.51 14.13
C LEU A 72 -4.64 -13.46 12.65
N TYR A 73 -3.76 -13.00 11.77
CA TYR A 73 -4.02 -12.95 10.33
C TYR A 73 -2.73 -13.03 9.52
N ARG A 74 -2.80 -13.66 8.34
CA ARG A 74 -1.75 -13.63 7.33
C ARG A 74 -2.35 -13.51 5.93
N SER A 75 -1.71 -12.70 5.09
CA SER A 75 -2.03 -12.62 3.66
C SER A 75 -0.77 -12.42 2.83
N ILE A 76 -0.76 -13.02 1.64
CA ILE A 76 0.31 -12.84 0.66
C ILE A 76 -0.15 -11.80 -0.35
N LEU A 77 0.66 -10.77 -0.56
CA LEU A 77 0.38 -9.71 -1.50
C LEU A 77 0.83 -10.19 -2.87
N ALA A 78 -0.09 -10.61 -3.74
CA ALA A 78 0.23 -11.19 -5.04
C ALA A 78 0.88 -10.19 -6.03
N ARG A 79 0.97 -8.92 -5.66
CA ARG A 79 1.38 -7.80 -6.49
C ARG A 79 1.98 -6.70 -5.61
N PRO A 80 2.80 -5.79 -6.17
CA PRO A 80 3.30 -4.65 -5.41
C PRO A 80 2.18 -3.76 -4.91
N VAL A 81 2.32 -3.28 -3.66
CA VAL A 81 1.38 -2.38 -2.99
C VAL A 81 2.16 -1.43 -2.10
N ILE A 82 1.80 -0.16 -2.09
CA ILE A 82 2.35 0.83 -1.17
C ILE A 82 1.27 1.16 -0.14
N PHE A 83 1.55 0.93 1.12
CA PHE A 83 0.74 1.42 2.22
C PHE A 83 1.28 2.77 2.68
N PRO A 84 0.44 3.82 2.80
CA PRO A 84 0.90 5.14 3.18
C PRO A 84 1.33 5.20 4.65
N SER A 85 2.15 6.18 4.99
CA SER A 85 2.46 6.57 6.35
C SER A 85 1.18 6.84 7.17
N GLY A 86 1.21 6.45 8.44
CA GLY A 86 0.03 6.43 9.31
C GLY A 86 -1.09 5.45 8.88
N LEU A 87 -0.93 4.71 7.78
CA LEU A 87 -1.98 3.90 7.16
C LEU A 87 -3.26 4.70 6.88
N ALA A 88 -3.10 5.95 6.44
CA ALA A 88 -4.19 6.86 6.15
C ALA A 88 -5.28 6.22 5.26
N GLY A 89 -6.54 6.38 5.63
CA GLY A 89 -7.69 5.77 4.96
C GLY A 89 -8.02 4.35 5.40
N SER A 90 -7.13 3.68 6.13
CA SER A 90 -7.43 2.35 6.70
C SER A 90 -8.46 2.44 7.80
N VAL A 91 -9.29 1.41 7.91
CA VAL A 91 -10.36 1.32 8.90
C VAL A 91 -10.34 -0.04 9.57
N ALA A 92 -10.66 -0.09 10.86
CA ALA A 92 -10.93 -1.33 11.56
C ALA A 92 -11.90 -1.13 12.70
N VAL A 93 -12.74 -2.14 12.90
CA VAL A 93 -13.78 -2.19 13.92
C VAL A 93 -13.75 -3.54 14.61
N MET A 94 -13.99 -3.52 15.92
CA MET A 94 -14.24 -4.72 16.72
C MET A 94 -15.70 -4.80 17.18
N ASP A 95 -16.17 -6.02 17.38
CA ASP A 95 -17.57 -6.34 17.72
C ASP A 95 -17.96 -6.09 19.18
N ALA A 96 -17.00 -5.89 20.09
CA ALA A 96 -17.26 -5.68 21.51
C ALA A 96 -16.28 -4.69 22.16
N PRO A 97 -16.70 -3.90 23.16
CA PRO A 97 -15.80 -3.06 23.92
C PRO A 97 -14.91 -3.87 24.89
N HIS A 98 -13.72 -3.34 25.16
CA HIS A 98 -12.67 -3.95 25.97
C HIS A 98 -12.15 -3.00 27.06
N LYS A 99 -11.50 -3.54 28.09
CA LYS A 99 -11.09 -2.82 29.31
C LYS A 99 -9.66 -2.28 29.25
N LYS A 100 -8.81 -2.85 28.41
CA LYS A 100 -7.40 -2.45 28.25
C LYS A 100 -7.13 -2.09 26.79
N SER A 101 -6.02 -1.42 26.50
CA SER A 101 -5.64 -1.19 25.11
C SER A 101 -5.37 -2.52 24.42
N LEU A 102 -5.87 -2.68 23.20
CA LEU A 102 -5.57 -3.80 22.34
C LEU A 102 -4.64 -3.31 21.23
N ILE A 103 -3.43 -3.84 21.17
CA ILE A 103 -2.48 -3.47 20.13
C ILE A 103 -2.28 -4.68 19.22
N LEU A 104 -2.49 -4.48 17.93
CA LEU A 104 -2.27 -5.45 16.88
C LEU A 104 -1.07 -4.99 16.05
N ASP A 105 0.03 -5.72 16.13
CA ASP A 105 1.24 -5.38 15.39
C ASP A 105 1.07 -5.80 13.93
N LEU A 106 1.43 -4.90 13.01
CA LEU A 106 1.45 -5.14 11.58
C LEU A 106 2.88 -5.42 11.16
N ARG A 107 3.10 -6.54 10.46
CA ARG A 107 4.44 -7.03 10.09
C ARG A 107 4.51 -7.37 8.61
N ARG A 108 5.61 -6.99 7.96
CA ARG A 108 5.99 -7.42 6.61
C ARG A 108 7.10 -8.44 6.76
N ASN A 109 6.87 -9.68 6.31
CA ASN A 109 7.86 -10.76 6.38
C ASN A 109 8.46 -10.95 7.78
N GLY A 110 7.67 -10.73 8.83
CA GLY A 110 8.08 -10.82 10.24
C GLY A 110 8.64 -9.54 10.85
N THR A 111 9.04 -8.54 10.06
CA THR A 111 9.49 -7.24 10.56
C THR A 111 8.28 -6.33 10.81
N GLY A 112 8.15 -5.79 12.02
CA GLY A 112 7.12 -4.81 12.34
C GLY A 112 7.25 -3.55 11.49
N PHE A 113 6.13 -2.96 11.10
CA PHE A 113 6.08 -1.68 10.36
C PHE A 113 5.05 -0.68 10.88
N GLY A 114 4.16 -1.13 11.77
CA GLY A 114 3.06 -0.34 12.25
C GLY A 114 2.20 -1.12 13.22
N SER A 115 1.15 -0.47 13.69
CA SER A 115 0.17 -1.10 14.57
C SER A 115 -1.24 -0.57 14.32
N MET A 116 -2.20 -1.40 14.68
CA MET A 116 -3.61 -1.08 14.81
C MET A 116 -3.95 -1.15 16.30
N THR A 117 -4.36 -0.03 16.88
CA THR A 117 -4.63 0.09 18.32
C THR A 117 -6.09 0.40 18.59
N PHE A 118 -6.74 -0.44 19.39
CA PHE A 118 -8.04 -0.13 19.98
C PHE A 118 -7.85 0.36 21.40
N ARG A 119 -8.26 1.59 21.68
CA ARG A 119 -8.23 2.15 23.05
C ARG A 119 -9.35 1.53 23.90
N PRO A 120 -9.19 1.43 25.23
CA PRO A 120 -10.22 0.90 26.11
C PRO A 120 -11.59 1.52 25.85
N LYS A 121 -12.63 0.69 25.87
CA LYS A 121 -14.04 1.01 25.64
C LYS A 121 -14.40 1.50 24.24
N ASN A 122 -13.44 1.59 23.32
CA ASN A 122 -13.69 1.99 21.93
C ASN A 122 -13.69 0.78 21.01
N THR A 123 -14.57 0.77 20.02
CA THR A 123 -14.62 -0.31 19.02
C THR A 123 -13.92 0.03 17.71
N THR A 124 -13.39 1.24 17.57
CA THR A 124 -12.67 1.68 16.36
C THR A 124 -11.18 1.79 16.64
N ALA A 125 -10.37 1.33 15.70
CA ALA A 125 -8.92 1.41 15.82
C ALA A 125 -8.34 2.74 15.34
N THR A 126 -7.19 3.09 15.91
CA THR A 126 -6.25 4.07 15.35
C THR A 126 -5.05 3.34 14.79
N PHE A 127 -4.47 3.85 13.70
CA PHE A 127 -3.33 3.24 13.03
C PHE A 127 -2.06 4.08 13.15
N ILE A 128 -0.92 3.40 13.15
CA ILE A 128 0.41 4.01 13.05
C ILE A 128 1.21 3.20 12.03
N SER A 129 1.92 3.88 11.14
CA SER A 129 3.08 3.37 10.40
C SER A 129 4.13 4.49 10.30
N TRP A 130 5.40 4.13 10.30
CA TRP A 130 6.50 5.12 10.46
C TRP A 130 6.85 5.88 9.18
N SER A 131 6.59 5.27 8.02
CA SER A 131 6.77 5.84 6.69
C SER A 131 5.84 5.13 5.71
N ASP A 132 5.78 5.60 4.47
CA ASP A 132 5.25 4.80 3.38
C ASP A 132 6.01 3.48 3.29
N LEU A 133 5.30 2.39 3.06
CA LEU A 133 5.85 1.04 3.02
C LEU A 133 5.41 0.32 1.77
N THR A 134 6.39 -0.05 0.94
CA THR A 134 6.19 -0.89 -0.23
C THR A 134 6.22 -2.37 0.16
N PHE A 135 5.21 -3.13 -0.25
CA PHE A 135 5.22 -4.58 -0.33
C PHE A 135 5.51 -4.95 -1.76
N ASP A 136 6.46 -5.85 -1.98
CA ASP A 136 6.69 -6.48 -3.28
C ASP A 136 5.74 -7.67 -3.49
N ALA A 137 5.61 -8.13 -4.73
CA ALA A 137 4.84 -9.34 -5.01
C ALA A 137 5.45 -10.54 -4.28
N GLY A 138 4.62 -11.21 -3.47
CA GLY A 138 5.02 -12.35 -2.64
C GLY A 138 5.30 -11.99 -1.18
N ASP A 139 5.38 -10.71 -0.83
CA ASP A 139 5.53 -10.31 0.57
C ASP A 139 4.30 -10.72 1.40
N VAL A 140 4.57 -11.10 2.65
CA VAL A 140 3.56 -11.57 3.60
C VAL A 140 3.24 -10.47 4.59
N LEU A 141 1.99 -10.00 4.60
CA LEU A 141 1.44 -9.26 5.73
C LEU A 141 1.07 -10.25 6.84
N THR A 142 1.54 -9.99 8.05
CA THR A 142 1.17 -10.71 9.26
C THR A 142 0.63 -9.72 10.29
N ILE A 143 -0.52 -10.04 10.89
CA ILE A 143 -1.05 -9.31 12.05
C ILE A 143 -0.89 -10.21 13.27
N THR A 144 -0.25 -9.69 14.32
CA THR A 144 -0.07 -10.41 15.58
C THR A 144 -0.68 -9.65 16.74
N ALA A 145 -1.23 -10.38 17.71
CA ALA A 145 -1.60 -9.80 18.98
C ALA A 145 -0.37 -9.24 19.70
N GLY A 146 -0.48 -8.02 20.22
CA GLY A 146 0.53 -7.44 21.10
C GLY A 146 0.65 -8.21 22.41
N SER A 147 1.62 -7.81 23.23
CA SER A 147 1.88 -8.41 24.54
C SER A 147 0.86 -8.02 25.60
N GLU A 148 0.19 -6.86 25.44
CA GLU A 148 -0.91 -6.45 26.31
C GLU A 148 -2.24 -7.13 25.91
N HIS A 149 -2.98 -7.62 26.90
CA HIS A 149 -4.19 -8.42 26.71
C HIS A 149 -5.31 -8.01 27.68
N ASP A 150 -6.55 -7.93 27.17
CA ASP A 150 -7.75 -7.91 28.00
C ASP A 150 -8.26 -9.34 28.23
N ALA A 151 -7.99 -9.90 29.42
CA ALA A 151 -8.35 -11.27 29.82
C ALA A 151 -9.84 -11.60 29.62
N ALA A 152 -10.71 -10.58 29.60
CA ALA A 152 -12.14 -10.73 29.45
C ALA A 152 -12.63 -10.78 28.00
N LEU A 153 -11.79 -10.44 27.02
CA LEU A 153 -12.16 -10.47 25.60
C LEU A 153 -12.08 -11.92 25.09
N VAL A 154 -13.21 -12.63 25.18
CA VAL A 154 -13.37 -13.98 24.62
C VAL A 154 -14.11 -13.86 23.30
N ASN A 155 -13.55 -14.41 22.22
CA ASN A 155 -14.13 -14.41 20.86
C ASN A 155 -14.33 -13.02 20.22
N GLY A 156 -13.55 -12.00 20.61
CA GLY A 156 -13.61 -10.70 19.95
C GLY A 156 -13.24 -10.83 18.46
N THR A 157 -14.07 -10.26 17.58
CA THR A 157 -13.84 -10.25 16.13
C THR A 157 -13.38 -8.88 15.70
N VAL A 158 -12.29 -8.82 14.94
CA VAL A 158 -11.81 -7.60 14.31
C VAL A 158 -11.98 -7.71 12.81
N VAL A 159 -12.70 -6.76 12.22
CA VAL A 159 -12.78 -6.57 10.77
C VAL A 159 -11.96 -5.34 10.42
N PHE A 160 -11.12 -5.47 9.40
CA PHE A 160 -10.26 -4.37 8.96
C PHE A 160 -10.21 -4.27 7.44
N THR A 161 -9.86 -3.08 6.96
CA THR A 161 -9.45 -2.83 5.59
C THR A 161 -8.25 -1.91 5.62
N LEU A 162 -7.12 -2.39 5.08
CA LEU A 162 -5.94 -1.57 4.90
C LEU A 162 -5.99 -0.92 3.52
N ALA A 163 -5.94 0.41 3.51
CA ALA A 163 -5.92 1.21 2.29
C ALA A 163 -4.48 1.39 1.83
N GLY A 164 -4.23 1.08 0.56
CA GLY A 164 -2.95 1.27 -0.11
C GLY A 164 -3.16 1.67 -1.56
N VAL A 165 -2.06 1.71 -2.30
CA VAL A 165 -2.04 2.03 -3.72
C VAL A 165 -1.12 1.11 -4.51
N ARG A 166 -1.36 1.00 -5.81
CA ARG A 166 -0.54 0.25 -6.77
C ARG A 166 -0.02 1.18 -7.85
#